data_AF-A0A9D8GGG3-F1
#
_entry.id   AF-A0A9D8GGG3-F1
#
_cell.length_a   1.000
_cell.length_b   1.000
_cell.length_c   1.000
_cell.angle_alpha   90.00
_cell.angle_beta   90.00
_cell.angle_gamma   90.00
#
_symmetry.space_group_name_H-M   'P 1'
#
loop_
_entity.id
_entity.type
_entity.pdbx_description
1 polymer ?
#
loop_
_entity_poly.entity_id
_entity_poly.type
_entity_poly.pdbx_seq_one_letter_code
_entity_poly.pdbx_strand_id
1 'polypeptide(L)'
;MEIKEEIQNELKRLIPELPLQQQPTIQVPNGYFEQLPAQLLVIAKATPEKRATLFQLQPHKLKFFVAAAVTIGILFFSFYYFADLTPGEGVDSINQWAKQEINGVPAEHISVYIDHTPAFSQKTTAEEMENKDVALLVQDIRQEEIQRLLNDLPITEMP
;
A
#
# COMPACT_ATOMS: atom_id res chain seq x y z
N MET A 1 -5.51 20.72 50.31
CA MET A 1 -5.72 22.06 49.71
C MET A 1 -4.42 22.68 49.27
N GLU A 2 -3.35 22.58 50.05
CA GLU A 2 -2.01 23.12 49.78
C GLU A 2 -1.44 22.82 48.38
N ILE A 3 -1.46 21.55 47.94
CA ILE A 3 -0.92 21.14 46.63
C ILE A 3 -1.64 21.80 45.44
N LYS A 4 -2.96 22.02 45.55
CA LYS A 4 -3.74 22.65 44.47
C LYS A 4 -3.31 24.10 44.26
N GLU A 5 -3.13 24.82 45.36
CA GLU A 5 -2.71 26.23 45.33
C GLU A 5 -1.26 26.36 44.83
N GLU A 6 -0.38 25.44 45.22
CA GLU A 6 1.00 25.37 44.71
C GLU A 6 1.05 25.16 43.19
N ILE A 7 0.31 24.17 42.67
CA ILE A 7 0.22 23.89 41.23
C ILE A 7 -0.36 25.10 40.47
N GLN A 8 -1.37 25.77 41.02
CA GLN A 8 -1.95 26.96 40.39
C GLN A 8 -0.95 28.12 40.32
N ASN A 9 -0.14 28.31 41.36
CA ASN A 9 0.88 29.34 41.41
C ASN A 9 2.02 29.08 40.43
N GLU A 10 2.48 27.84 40.32
CA GLU A 10 3.48 27.46 39.32
C GLU A 10 2.97 27.65 37.89
N LEU A 11 1.75 27.19 37.61
CA LEU A 11 1.13 27.35 36.29
C LEU A 11 0.96 28.82 35.90
N LYS A 12 0.54 29.67 36.84
CA LYS A 12 0.42 31.12 36.62
C LYS A 12 1.77 31.79 36.32
N ARG A 13 2.86 31.28 36.91
CA ARG A 13 4.22 31.77 36.66
C ARG A 13 4.72 31.36 35.27
N LEU A 14 4.38 30.17 34.80
CA LEU A 14 4.80 29.66 33.49
C LEU A 14 3.96 30.22 32.34
N ILE A 15 2.65 30.34 32.53
CA ILE A 15 1.71 30.80 31.49
C ILE A 15 0.70 31.77 32.14
N PRO A 16 1.00 33.08 32.16
CA PRO A 16 0.14 34.08 32.80
C PRO A 16 -1.26 34.20 32.20
N GLU A 17 -1.41 33.89 30.90
CA GLU A 17 -2.69 33.96 30.18
C GLU A 17 -3.51 32.66 30.27
N LEU A 18 -3.04 31.65 31.01
CA LEU A 18 -3.76 30.38 31.11
C LEU A 18 -5.06 30.57 31.91
N PRO A 19 -6.24 30.28 31.33
CA PRO A 19 -7.50 30.32 32.08
C PRO A 19 -7.54 29.16 33.08
N LEU A 20 -7.10 29.40 34.32
CA LEU A 20 -7.03 28.39 35.39
C LEU A 20 -8.41 27.93 35.91
N GLN A 21 -9.46 28.67 35.57
CA GLN A 21 -10.85 28.37 35.93
C GLN A 21 -11.68 28.23 34.66
N GLN A 22 -11.41 27.19 33.87
CA GLN A 22 -12.32 26.79 32.82
C GLN A 22 -13.54 26.13 33.47
N GLN A 23 -14.70 26.76 33.34
CA GLN A 23 -15.95 26.02 33.55
C GLN A 23 -15.96 24.86 32.56
N PRO A 24 -16.37 23.65 32.97
CA PRO A 24 -16.45 22.53 32.06
C PRO A 24 -17.42 22.91 30.93
N THR A 25 -16.88 23.13 29.73
CA THR A 25 -17.65 23.48 28.52
C THR A 25 -18.68 22.40 28.19
N ILE A 26 -18.46 21.17 28.68
CA ILE A 26 -19.34 20.03 28.49
C ILE A 26 -19.71 19.48 29.87
N GLN A 27 -21.00 19.49 30.17
CA GLN A 27 -21.56 18.88 31.36
C GLN A 27 -22.30 17.61 30.95
N VAL A 28 -22.15 16.55 31.73
CA VAL A 28 -22.90 15.31 31.51
C VAL A 28 -24.28 15.40 32.17
N PRO A 29 -25.32 14.79 31.59
CA PRO A 29 -26.61 14.66 32.25
C PRO A 29 -26.51 13.94 33.59
N ASN A 30 -27.36 14.32 34.54
CA ASN A 30 -27.46 13.65 35.84
C ASN A 30 -27.74 12.15 35.64
N GLY A 31 -26.97 11.30 36.32
CA GLY A 31 -27.14 9.84 36.23
C GLY A 31 -26.58 9.18 34.97
N TYR A 32 -25.87 9.92 34.09
CA TYR A 32 -25.25 9.35 32.88
C TYR A 32 -24.35 8.14 33.20
N PHE A 33 -23.43 8.31 34.15
CA PHE A 33 -22.50 7.25 34.54
C PHE A 33 -23.15 6.11 35.33
N GLU A 34 -24.30 6.35 35.96
CA GLU A 34 -25.05 5.31 36.69
C GLU A 34 -25.81 4.39 35.73
N GLN A 35 -26.31 4.94 34.62
CA GLN A 35 -27.06 4.19 33.61
C GLN A 35 -26.16 3.56 32.55
N LEU A 36 -24.97 4.11 32.33
CA LEU A 36 -24.03 3.66 31.29
C LEU A 36 -23.62 2.18 31.42
N PRO A 37 -23.30 1.62 32.60
CA PRO A 37 -22.98 0.19 32.73
C PRO A 37 -24.13 -0.71 32.29
N ALA A 38 -25.37 -0.37 32.66
CA ALA A 38 -26.54 -1.14 32.28
C ALA A 38 -26.78 -1.08 30.76
N GLN A 39 -26.60 0.09 30.15
CA GLN A 39 -26.71 0.27 28.69
C GLN A 39 -25.63 -0.52 27.94
N LEU A 40 -24.38 -0.50 28.41
CA LEU A 40 -23.28 -1.27 27.82
C LEU A 40 -23.55 -2.78 27.87
N LEU A 41 -24.09 -3.29 28.98
CA LEU A 41 -24.46 -4.70 29.09
C LEU A 41 -25.57 -5.11 28.12
N VAL A 42 -26.55 -4.22 27.87
CA VAL A 42 -27.59 -4.47 26.87
C VAL A 42 -27.00 -4.51 25.46
N ILE A 43 -26.11 -3.58 25.13
CA ILE A 43 -25.43 -3.52 23.82
C ILE A 43 -24.55 -4.76 23.60
N ALA A 44 -23.78 -5.15 24.62
CA ALA A 44 -22.92 -6.33 24.57
C ALA A 44 -23.71 -7.63 24.35
N LYS A 45 -24.90 -7.75 24.96
CA LYS A 45 -25.79 -8.91 24.81
C LYS A 45 -26.61 -8.90 23.51
N ALA A 46 -26.96 -7.72 23.03
CA ALA A 46 -27.71 -7.55 21.78
C ALA A 46 -26.84 -7.77 20.54
N THR A 47 -25.52 -7.71 20.68
CA THR A 47 -24.60 -8.15 19.63
C THR A 47 -24.70 -9.67 19.55
N PRO A 48 -25.21 -10.26 18.47
CA PRO A 48 -25.21 -11.71 18.33
C PRO A 48 -23.76 -12.16 18.45
N GLU A 49 -23.51 -13.19 19.25
CA GLU A 49 -22.19 -13.80 19.36
C GLU A 49 -21.77 -14.31 17.97
N LYS A 50 -21.15 -13.44 17.17
CA LYS A 50 -20.12 -13.87 16.23
C LYS A 50 -19.01 -14.38 17.12
N ARG A 51 -19.20 -15.61 17.64
CA ARG A 51 -18.14 -16.46 18.15
C ARG A 51 -17.03 -16.29 17.15
N ALA A 52 -15.95 -15.62 17.57
CA ALA A 52 -14.74 -15.58 16.78
C ALA A 52 -14.49 -17.04 16.40
N THR A 53 -14.56 -17.35 15.11
CA THR A 53 -14.23 -18.67 14.61
C THR A 53 -12.78 -18.88 14.99
N LEU A 54 -12.56 -19.55 16.12
CA LEU A 54 -11.27 -20.05 16.51
C LEU A 54 -10.98 -21.16 15.49
N PHE A 55 -10.32 -20.79 14.40
CA PHE A 55 -9.79 -21.75 13.47
C PHE A 55 -8.78 -22.61 14.25
N GLN A 56 -9.16 -23.86 14.51
CA GLN A 56 -8.23 -24.83 15.06
C GLN A 56 -7.27 -25.19 13.92
N LEU A 57 -6.03 -24.68 13.98
CA LEU A 57 -4.99 -25.02 13.02
C LEU A 57 -4.63 -26.49 13.19
N GLN A 58 -5.32 -27.35 12.46
CA GLN A 58 -4.97 -28.75 12.35
C GLN A 58 -3.79 -28.88 11.37
N PRO A 59 -2.64 -29.47 11.76
CA PRO A 59 -1.54 -29.66 10.84
C PRO A 59 -1.90 -30.76 9.83
N HIS A 60 -2.28 -30.36 8.62
CA HIS A 60 -2.44 -31.28 7.51
C HIS A 60 -1.07 -31.85 7.13
N LYS A 61 -0.91 -33.18 7.23
CA LYS A 61 0.27 -33.86 6.70
C LYS A 61 0.30 -33.69 5.17
N LEU A 62 1.21 -32.85 4.67
CA LEU A 62 1.42 -32.58 3.26
C LEU A 62 1.80 -33.86 2.50
N LYS A 63 0.84 -34.48 1.82
CA LYS A 63 1.12 -35.47 0.76
C LYS A 63 1.07 -34.76 -0.60
N PHE A 64 2.07 -33.91 -0.90
CA PHE A 64 2.07 -33.08 -2.11
C PHE A 64 3.36 -33.18 -2.95
N PHE A 65 3.79 -34.39 -3.34
CA PHE A 65 4.97 -34.50 -4.24
C PHE A 65 4.87 -35.54 -5.39
N VAL A 66 3.71 -36.18 -5.62
CA VAL A 66 3.61 -37.21 -6.69
C VAL A 66 3.09 -36.65 -8.02
N ALA A 67 2.19 -35.66 -8.00
CA ALA A 67 1.60 -35.12 -9.23
C ALA A 67 2.60 -34.35 -10.11
N ALA A 68 3.50 -33.56 -9.52
CA ALA A 68 4.44 -32.73 -10.26
C ALA A 68 5.50 -33.52 -11.03
N ALA A 69 6.00 -34.62 -10.46
CA ALA A 69 6.97 -35.48 -11.15
C ALA A 69 6.34 -36.19 -12.37
N VAL A 70 5.08 -36.61 -12.24
CA VAL A 70 4.32 -37.21 -13.34
C VAL A 70 4.08 -36.20 -14.46
N THR A 71 3.72 -34.95 -14.13
CA THR A 71 3.51 -33.91 -15.15
C THR A 71 4.80 -33.52 -15.87
N ILE A 72 5.93 -33.42 -15.17
CA ILE A 72 7.23 -33.13 -15.80
C ILE A 72 7.65 -34.28 -16.73
N GLY A 73 7.43 -35.54 -16.33
CA GLY A 73 7.71 -36.71 -17.19
C GLY A 73 6.86 -36.73 -18.46
N ILE A 74 5.56 -36.44 -18.37
CA ILE A 74 4.66 -36.41 -19.53
C ILE A 74 5.02 -35.27 -20.49
N LEU A 75 5.36 -34.08 -19.96
CA LEU A 75 5.78 -32.95 -20.76
C LEU A 75 7.11 -33.20 -21.48
N PHE A 76 8.10 -33.76 -20.77
CA PHE A 76 9.39 -34.10 -21.36
C PHE A 76 9.27 -35.19 -22.43
N PHE A 77 8.45 -36.21 -22.19
CA PHE A 77 8.20 -37.28 -23.15
C PHE A 77 7.42 -36.79 -24.38
N SER A 78 6.43 -35.91 -24.18
CA SER A 78 5.67 -35.29 -25.28
C SER A 78 6.56 -34.38 -26.11
N PHE A 79 7.40 -33.56 -25.48
CA PHE A 79 8.36 -32.70 -26.18
C PHE A 79 9.39 -33.52 -26.96
N TYR A 80 9.97 -34.57 -26.37
CA TYR A 80 10.92 -35.42 -27.06
C TYR A 80 10.33 -36.11 -28.30
N TYR A 81 9.07 -36.54 -28.24
CA TYR A 81 8.42 -37.24 -29.35
C TYR A 81 7.84 -36.29 -30.43
N PHE A 82 7.43 -35.08 -30.06
CA PHE A 82 6.88 -34.07 -31.00
C PHE A 82 7.91 -33.03 -31.48
N ALA A 83 9.11 -32.97 -30.92
CA ALA A 83 10.17 -32.06 -31.37
C ALA A 83 10.59 -32.30 -32.83
N ASP A 84 10.47 -33.54 -33.33
CA ASP A 84 10.74 -33.87 -34.74
C ASP A 84 9.64 -33.37 -35.70
N LEU A 85 8.51 -32.84 -35.20
CA LEU A 85 7.35 -32.42 -36.00
C LEU A 85 7.11 -30.91 -36.08
N THR A 86 7.98 -30.08 -35.49
CA THR A 86 7.80 -28.61 -35.54
C THR A 86 9.03 -27.90 -36.14
N PRO A 87 9.03 -27.64 -37.47
CA PRO A 87 9.85 -26.56 -38.00
C PRO A 87 9.30 -25.24 -37.43
N GLY A 88 10.17 -24.39 -36.89
CA GLY A 88 9.81 -23.19 -36.12
C GLY A 88 9.03 -22.11 -36.88
N GLU A 89 7.72 -22.26 -36.98
CA GLU A 89 6.77 -21.26 -37.53
C GLU A 89 6.24 -20.24 -36.49
N GLY A 90 6.78 -20.23 -35.27
CA GLY A 90 6.28 -19.36 -34.19
C GLY A 90 6.80 -17.93 -34.21
N VAL A 91 7.91 -17.65 -34.91
CA VAL A 91 8.63 -16.36 -34.79
C VAL A 91 8.29 -15.40 -35.94
N ASP A 92 8.01 -15.91 -37.15
CA ASP A 92 7.72 -15.06 -38.31
C ASP A 92 6.30 -14.45 -38.27
N SER A 93 5.32 -15.15 -37.70
CA SER A 93 3.93 -14.68 -37.58
C SER A 93 3.79 -13.48 -36.64
N ILE A 94 4.54 -13.47 -35.54
CA ILE A 94 4.59 -12.36 -34.57
C ILE A 94 5.12 -11.08 -35.24
N ASN A 95 6.15 -11.21 -36.08
CA ASN A 95 6.77 -10.09 -36.77
C ASN A 95 5.87 -9.50 -37.88
N GLN A 96 4.99 -10.30 -38.49
CA GLN A 96 4.08 -9.79 -39.52
C GLN A 96 2.89 -9.03 -38.93
N TRP A 97 2.31 -9.53 -37.83
CA TRP A 97 1.23 -8.83 -37.11
C TRP A 97 1.68 -7.45 -36.61
N ALA A 98 2.86 -7.36 -36.00
CA ALA A 98 3.40 -6.10 -35.51
C ALA A 98 3.59 -5.06 -36.62
N LYS A 99 4.07 -5.50 -37.80
CA LYS A 99 4.23 -4.62 -38.98
C LYS A 99 2.91 -4.11 -39.52
N GLN A 100 1.84 -4.89 -39.40
CA GLN A 100 0.53 -4.55 -39.91
C GLN A 100 -0.17 -3.51 -39.04
N GLU A 101 -0.03 -3.63 -37.72
CA GLU A 101 -0.57 -2.68 -36.75
C GLU A 101 0.14 -1.32 -36.83
N ILE A 102 1.47 -1.32 -36.97
CA ILE A 102 2.27 -0.09 -37.06
C ILE A 102 1.93 0.73 -38.32
N ASN A 103 1.57 0.08 -39.43
CA ASN A 103 1.15 0.78 -40.65
C ASN A 103 -0.26 1.39 -40.55
N GLY A 104 -1.07 0.97 -39.58
CA GLY A 104 -2.42 1.50 -39.35
C GLY A 104 -2.45 2.78 -38.50
N VAL A 105 -1.33 3.16 -37.88
CA VAL A 105 -1.23 4.35 -37.03
C VAL A 105 -0.87 5.56 -37.90
N PRO A 106 -1.72 6.62 -37.96
CA PRO A 106 -1.38 7.84 -38.68
C PRO A 106 -0.15 8.51 -38.06
N ALA A 107 0.81 8.92 -38.89
CA ALA A 107 2.10 9.47 -38.47
C ALA A 107 2.00 10.72 -37.56
N GLU A 108 0.84 11.38 -37.51
CA GLU A 108 0.57 12.50 -36.61
C GLU A 108 0.65 12.09 -35.12
N HIS A 109 0.21 10.88 -34.77
CA HIS A 109 0.22 10.41 -33.38
C HIS A 109 1.62 10.02 -32.89
N ILE A 110 2.53 9.64 -33.79
CA ILE A 110 3.91 9.26 -33.45
C ILE A 110 4.71 10.49 -33.02
N SER A 111 4.47 11.63 -33.68
CA SER A 111 5.17 12.89 -33.38
C SER A 111 4.82 13.46 -32.00
N VAL A 112 3.53 13.40 -31.59
CA VAL A 112 3.07 13.80 -30.26
C VAL A 112 3.71 12.95 -29.16
N TYR A 113 3.95 11.67 -29.43
CA TYR A 113 4.58 10.76 -28.47
C TYR A 113 6.08 11.01 -28.32
N ILE A 114 6.79 11.31 -29.42
CA ILE A 114 8.23 11.63 -29.41
C ILE A 114 8.50 12.97 -28.73
N ASP A 115 7.64 13.97 -28.96
CA ASP A 115 7.83 15.34 -28.45
C ASP A 115 7.54 15.46 -26.94
N HIS A 116 6.69 14.58 -26.40
CA HIS A 116 6.31 14.56 -24.98
C HIS A 116 7.01 13.50 -24.15
N THR A 117 7.87 12.67 -24.74
CA THR A 117 8.77 11.83 -23.95
C THR A 117 10.06 12.59 -23.68
N PRO A 118 10.33 13.06 -22.43
CA PRO A 118 11.71 13.21 -22.02
C PRO A 118 12.28 11.80 -22.09
N ALA A 119 13.04 11.52 -23.14
CA ALA A 119 13.84 10.33 -23.19
C ALA A 119 14.68 10.35 -21.92
N PHE A 120 14.26 9.50 -21.00
CA PHE A 120 15.05 8.66 -20.12
C PHE A 120 16.25 8.07 -20.90
N SER A 121 17.09 8.96 -21.39
CA SER A 121 18.41 8.74 -21.91
C SER A 121 19.37 9.10 -20.78
N GLN A 122 19.11 8.57 -19.59
CA GLN A 122 20.16 8.31 -18.62
C GLN A 122 19.80 7.09 -17.75
N LYS A 123 19.88 5.93 -18.41
CA LYS A 123 20.47 4.69 -17.90
C LYS A 123 20.35 4.50 -16.38
N THR A 124 19.17 4.11 -15.93
CA THR A 124 19.02 3.28 -14.73
C THR A 124 18.08 2.15 -15.13
N THR A 125 18.46 0.90 -14.93
CA THR A 125 17.52 -0.22 -15.12
C THR A 125 16.39 -0.01 -14.10
N ALA A 126 15.25 0.47 -14.59
CA ALA A 126 14.04 0.83 -13.86
C ALA A 126 12.80 0.17 -14.49
N GLU A 127 13.00 -0.97 -15.13
CA GLU A 127 11.94 -1.96 -15.27
C GLU A 127 11.97 -2.78 -13.98
N GLU A 128 10.81 -2.95 -13.33
CA GLU A 128 10.61 -3.71 -12.07
C GLU A 128 10.74 -2.92 -10.75
N MET A 129 10.16 -1.72 -10.67
CA MET A 129 9.61 -1.26 -9.39
C MET A 129 8.18 -0.77 -9.60
N GLU A 130 7.23 -1.58 -9.14
CA GLU A 130 5.80 -1.32 -9.18
C GLU A 130 5.50 -0.02 -8.42
N ASN A 131 4.66 0.88 -8.97
CA ASN A 131 4.27 2.13 -8.29
C ASN A 131 3.65 1.91 -6.90
N LYS A 132 3.14 0.72 -6.64
CA LYS A 132 2.63 0.29 -5.34
C LYS A 132 3.75 0.06 -4.32
N ASP A 133 4.90 -0.44 -4.76
CA ASP A 133 6.08 -0.62 -3.92
C ASP A 133 6.70 0.72 -3.58
N VAL A 134 6.73 1.65 -4.54
CA VAL A 134 7.17 3.03 -4.29
C VAL A 134 6.23 3.72 -3.28
N ALA A 135 4.91 3.51 -3.40
CA ALA A 135 3.94 4.06 -2.45
C ALA A 135 4.05 3.43 -1.05
N LEU A 136 4.36 2.13 -0.94
CA LEU A 136 4.62 1.46 0.33
C LEU A 136 5.90 1.97 1.00
N LEU A 137 6.98 2.15 0.24
CA LEU A 137 8.26 2.64 0.76
C LEU A 137 8.17 4.09 1.27
N VAL A 138 7.24 4.87 0.72
CA VAL A 138 7.03 6.28 1.08
C VAL A 138 5.93 6.45 2.15
N GLN A 139 5.17 5.39 2.48
CA GLN A 139 4.04 5.47 3.43
C GLN A 139 4.45 5.87 4.86
N ASP A 140 5.60 5.39 5.32
CA ASP A 140 6.10 5.66 6.67
C ASP A 140 6.86 6.98 6.79
N ILE A 141 7.08 7.68 5.67
CA ILE A 141 7.70 8.99 5.64
C ILE A 141 6.61 10.05 5.80
N ARG A 142 6.76 10.89 6.83
CA ARG A 142 5.80 11.98 7.08
C ARG A 142 5.93 13.06 6.01
N GLN A 143 4.81 13.62 5.57
CA GLN A 143 4.75 14.54 4.43
C GLN A 143 5.59 15.82 4.67
N GLU A 144 5.69 16.27 5.91
CA GLU A 144 6.53 17.39 6.32
C GLU A 144 8.04 17.14 6.14
N GLU A 145 8.50 15.88 6.28
CA GLU A 145 9.91 15.52 6.07
C GLU A 145 10.24 15.49 4.58
N ILE A 146 9.28 15.06 3.74
CA ILE A 146 9.41 15.12 2.28
C ILE A 146 9.57 16.59 1.84
N GLN A 147 8.72 17.48 2.33
CA GLN A 147 8.80 18.91 1.99
C GLN A 147 10.09 19.57 2.51
N ARG A 148 10.57 19.16 3.69
CA ARG A 148 11.86 19.60 4.21
C ARG A 148 13.03 19.15 3.32
N LEU A 149 13.03 17.89 2.89
CA LEU A 149 14.06 17.34 2.01
C LEU A 149 14.04 17.97 0.61
N LEU A 150 12.86 18.30 0.08
CA LEU A 150 12.73 19.01 -1.19
C LEU A 150 13.27 20.45 -1.10
N ASN A 151 13.07 21.12 0.03
CA ASN A 151 13.57 22.48 0.25
C ASN A 151 15.08 22.54 0.54
N ASP A 152 15.68 21.45 1.05
CA ASP A 152 17.12 21.34 1.31
C ASP A 152 17.94 20.97 0.06
N LEU A 153 17.29 20.71 -1.09
CA LEU A 153 18.02 20.49 -2.33
C LEU A 153 18.71 21.80 -2.73
N PRO A 154 20.04 21.79 -2.97
CA PRO A 154 20.71 22.98 -3.48
C PRO A 154 20.10 23.34 -4.82
N ILE A 155 19.66 24.59 -4.95
CA ILE A 155 19.30 25.20 -6.24
C ILE A 155 20.54 24.99 -7.12
N THR A 156 20.44 24.09 -8.09
CA THR A 156 21.55 23.79 -8.98
C THR A 156 21.70 24.98 -9.90
N GLU A 157 22.59 25.91 -9.55
CA GLU A 157 23.13 26.89 -10.48
C GLU A 157 23.95 26.09 -11.51
N MET A 158 23.31 25.71 -12.61
CA MET A 158 23.99 25.16 -13.78
C MET A 158 24.79 26.29 -14.46
N PRO A 159 26.04 26.05 -14.91
CA PRO A 159 26.77 27.02 -15.72
C PRO A 159 26.11 27.24 -17.10
#